data_AF-A0A9D8AKV6-F1
#
_entry.id   AF-A0A9D8AKV6-F1
#
_cell.length_a   1.000
_cell.length_b   1.000
_cell.length_c   1.000
_cell.angle_alpha   90.00
_cell.angle_beta   90.00
_cell.angle_gamma   90.00
#
_symmetry.space_group_name_H-M   'P 1'
#
loop_
_entity.id
_entity.type
_entity.pdbx_description
1 polymer ?
#
loop_
_entity_poly.entity_id
_entity_poly.type
_entity_poly.pdbx_seq_one_letter_code
_entity_poly.pdbx_strand_id
1 'polypeptide(L)'
;MDFSGLEAKLDQIAPNQNIFCAFKIKADFDSMKTRSVPAQKKPYPPLSQVTKNQPEFNYKNVSGIIVGFRCPPYVKGINVPGYHLHFISDDFTKGGHILDFKIKSGKCEIDLCDKFFLILPKDVTDFENVDLSKDRSEELMDVER
;
A
#
# COMPACT_ATOMS: atom_id res chain seq x y z
N MET A 1 -4.54 -18.17 -4.16
CA MET A 1 -4.95 -17.36 -3.00
C MET A 1 -5.11 -15.93 -3.49
N ASP A 2 -6.28 -15.35 -3.32
CA ASP A 2 -6.56 -13.95 -3.66
C ASP A 2 -6.13 -13.00 -2.53
N PHE A 3 -6.36 -11.69 -2.71
CA PHE A 3 -5.97 -10.68 -1.72
C PHE A 3 -6.67 -10.93 -0.37
N SER A 4 -8.00 -11.01 -0.32
CA SER A 4 -8.73 -11.26 0.93
C SER A 4 -8.32 -12.56 1.63
N GLY A 5 -8.05 -13.62 0.86
CA GLY A 5 -7.53 -14.88 1.40
C GLY A 5 -6.12 -14.75 1.99
N LEU A 6 -5.28 -13.87 1.45
CA LEU A 6 -3.99 -13.54 2.04
C LEU A 6 -4.18 -12.77 3.35
N GLU A 7 -5.01 -11.72 3.38
CA GLU A 7 -5.26 -10.92 4.58
C GLU A 7 -5.74 -11.80 5.73
N ALA A 8 -6.74 -12.66 5.49
CA ALA A 8 -7.27 -13.57 6.49
C ALA A 8 -6.21 -14.53 7.04
N LYS A 9 -5.29 -15.01 6.20
CA LYS A 9 -4.20 -15.90 6.63
C LYS A 9 -3.14 -15.15 7.43
N LEU A 10 -2.78 -13.94 7.01
CA LEU A 10 -1.79 -13.12 7.72
C LEU A 10 -2.34 -12.65 9.08
N ASP A 11 -3.63 -12.34 9.17
CA ASP A 11 -4.30 -12.00 10.43
C ASP A 11 -4.35 -13.18 11.40
N GLN A 12 -4.45 -14.42 10.92
CA GLN A 12 -4.31 -15.61 11.78
C GLN A 12 -2.87 -15.78 12.31
N ILE A 13 -1.86 -15.48 11.49
CA ILE A 13 -0.45 -15.63 11.87
C ILE A 13 -0.01 -14.49 12.81
N ALA A 14 -0.49 -13.27 12.59
CA ALA A 14 -0.19 -12.07 13.37
C ALA A 14 -1.48 -11.43 13.89
N PRO A 15 -2.14 -12.01 14.92
CA PRO A 15 -3.48 -11.61 15.35
C PRO A 15 -3.56 -10.23 16.01
N ASN A 16 -2.44 -9.70 16.51
CA ASN A 16 -2.43 -8.38 17.14
C ASN A 16 -2.55 -7.26 16.10
N GLN A 17 -3.75 -6.69 15.97
CA GLN A 17 -4.05 -5.59 15.03
C GLN A 17 -3.51 -4.23 15.48
N ASN A 18 -2.94 -4.14 16.70
CA ASN A 18 -2.39 -2.90 17.25
C ASN A 18 -0.87 -2.78 17.05
N ILE A 19 -0.24 -3.70 16.31
CA ILE A 19 1.16 -3.60 15.92
C ILE A 19 1.29 -3.53 14.41
N PHE A 20 2.33 -2.84 13.96
CA PHE A 20 2.68 -2.84 12.55
C PHE A 20 3.24 -4.21 12.17
N CYS A 21 2.92 -4.65 10.95
CA CYS A 21 3.56 -5.80 10.34
C CYS A 21 4.18 -5.39 9.01
N ALA A 22 5.42 -5.78 8.75
CA ALA A 22 6.03 -5.67 7.43
C ALA A 22 5.95 -7.01 6.71
N PHE A 23 5.70 -6.97 5.40
CA PHE A 23 5.57 -8.16 4.57
C PHE A 23 6.53 -8.12 3.40
N LYS A 24 7.12 -9.27 3.10
CA LYS A 24 7.77 -9.56 1.84
C LYS A 24 7.27 -10.88 1.31
N ILE A 25 6.69 -10.89 0.11
CA ILE A 25 6.09 -12.09 -0.48
C ILE A 25 6.71 -12.31 -1.85
N LYS A 26 7.56 -13.33 -1.96
CA LYS A 26 8.11 -13.78 -3.24
C LYS A 26 7.19 -14.87 -3.78
N ALA A 27 6.58 -14.64 -4.93
CA ALA A 27 5.56 -15.55 -5.45
C ALA A 27 5.42 -15.52 -6.98
N ASP A 28 4.76 -16.56 -7.49
CA ASP A 28 4.19 -16.62 -8.82
C ASP A 28 2.70 -16.26 -8.73
N PHE A 29 2.25 -15.39 -9.64
CA PHE A 29 0.89 -14.87 -9.67
C PHE A 29 0.19 -15.26 -10.96
N ASP A 30 -1.01 -15.84 -10.85
CA ASP A 30 -1.92 -16.04 -12.00
C ASP A 30 -2.33 -14.67 -12.57
N SER A 31 -2.63 -13.72 -11.68
CA SER A 31 -2.97 -12.34 -12.02
C SER A 31 -2.39 -11.35 -11.00
N MET A 32 -2.04 -10.16 -11.49
CA MET A 32 -1.61 -9.03 -10.68
C MET A 32 -2.19 -7.75 -11.28
N LYS A 33 -2.99 -7.03 -10.50
CA LYS A 33 -3.58 -5.74 -10.85
C LYS A 33 -2.91 -4.65 -10.00
N THR A 34 -2.32 -3.68 -10.68
CA THR A 34 -1.63 -2.55 -10.03
C THR A 34 -2.08 -1.22 -10.61
N ARG A 35 -1.74 -0.14 -9.92
CA ARG A 35 -1.83 1.23 -10.41
C ARG A 35 -0.51 1.97 -10.25
N SER A 36 -0.36 3.05 -11.01
CA SER A 36 0.67 4.06 -10.77
C SER A 36 0.07 5.45 -10.85
N VAL A 37 0.51 6.35 -9.96
CA VAL A 37 0.01 7.73 -9.92
C VAL A 37 0.90 8.59 -10.82
N PRO A 38 0.37 9.32 -11.81
CA PRO A 38 1.17 10.15 -12.70
C PRO A 38 1.81 11.31 -11.93
N ALA A 39 2.95 11.80 -12.42
CA ALA A 39 3.62 12.95 -11.84
C ALA A 39 2.75 14.21 -11.93
N GLN A 40 2.69 14.97 -10.83
CA GLN A 40 1.91 16.20 -10.73
C GLN A 40 2.79 17.45 -10.80
N LYS A 41 2.19 18.59 -11.15
CA LYS A 41 2.84 19.90 -11.15
C LYS A 41 2.07 20.86 -10.24
N LYS A 42 2.74 21.89 -9.71
CA LYS A 42 2.07 22.94 -8.92
C LYS A 42 1.06 23.71 -9.80
N PRO A 43 -0.09 24.13 -9.25
CA PRO A 43 -0.58 23.82 -7.90
C PRO A 43 -0.99 22.35 -7.79
N TYR A 44 -0.54 21.65 -6.73
CA TYR A 44 -0.79 20.23 -6.59
C TYR A 44 -2.26 19.97 -6.26
N PRO A 45 -2.96 19.11 -7.03
CA PRO A 45 -4.31 18.70 -6.69
C PRO A 45 -4.30 17.73 -5.49
N PRO A 46 -5.43 17.60 -4.75
CA PRO A 46 -5.63 16.51 -3.82
C PRO A 46 -5.43 15.14 -4.48
N LEU A 47 -4.86 14.18 -3.76
CA LEU A 47 -4.55 12.85 -4.30
C LEU A 47 -5.79 12.13 -4.85
N SER A 48 -6.95 12.32 -4.22
CA SER A 48 -8.26 11.80 -4.67
C SER A 48 -8.69 12.31 -6.04
N GLN A 49 -8.17 13.45 -6.51
CA GLN A 49 -8.42 13.92 -7.88
C GLN A 49 -7.47 13.27 -8.88
N VAL A 50 -6.26 12.91 -8.45
CA VAL A 50 -5.25 12.28 -9.30
C VAL A 50 -5.58 10.81 -9.53
N THR A 51 -6.02 10.09 -8.50
CA THR A 51 -6.31 8.65 -8.58
C THR A 51 -7.51 8.33 -9.48
N LYS A 52 -8.45 9.27 -9.67
CA LYS A 52 -9.62 9.09 -10.57
C LYS A 52 -9.25 8.71 -12.01
N ASN A 53 -8.08 9.16 -12.48
CA ASN A 53 -7.61 8.91 -13.85
C ASN A 53 -6.26 8.17 -13.85
N GLN A 54 -5.94 7.45 -12.77
CA GLN A 54 -4.69 6.71 -12.68
C GLN A 54 -4.65 5.57 -13.72
N PRO A 55 -3.51 5.32 -14.38
CA PRO A 55 -3.34 4.13 -15.16
C PRO A 55 -3.37 2.89 -14.26
N GLU A 56 -4.21 1.93 -14.62
CA GLU A 56 -4.23 0.59 -14.06
C GLU A 56 -3.59 -0.40 -15.03
N PHE A 57 -2.85 -1.35 -14.48
CA PHE A 57 -2.13 -2.37 -15.22
C PHE A 57 -2.55 -3.76 -14.76
N ASN A 58 -2.85 -4.62 -15.72
CA ASN A 58 -3.24 -6.01 -15.47
C ASN A 58 -2.18 -6.94 -16.06
N TYR A 59 -1.48 -7.67 -15.21
CA TYR A 59 -0.48 -8.66 -15.60
C TYR A 59 -1.04 -10.06 -15.36
N LYS A 60 -0.70 -11.00 -16.25
CA LYS A 60 -1.05 -12.41 -16.13
C LYS A 60 0.22 -13.24 -16.08
N ASN A 61 0.20 -14.32 -15.30
CA ASN A 61 1.32 -15.27 -15.18
C ASN A 61 2.65 -14.56 -14.93
N VAL A 62 2.72 -13.75 -13.88
CA VAL A 62 3.88 -12.92 -13.55
C VAL A 62 4.51 -13.39 -12.25
N SER A 63 5.85 -13.42 -12.21
CA SER A 63 6.61 -13.69 -10.99
C SER A 63 7.19 -12.37 -10.46
N GLY A 64 7.20 -12.22 -9.13
CA GLY A 64 7.64 -10.98 -8.53
C GLY A 64 7.64 -11.00 -7.01
N ILE A 65 7.81 -9.81 -6.45
CA ILE A 65 7.85 -9.58 -5.01
C ILE A 65 6.76 -8.56 -4.66
N ILE A 66 5.93 -8.91 -3.68
CA ILE A 66 5.11 -7.94 -2.94
C ILE A 66 5.90 -7.46 -1.73
N VAL A 67 5.90 -6.16 -1.49
CA VAL A 67 6.37 -5.53 -0.26
C VAL A 67 5.29 -4.61 0.29
N GLY A 68 5.22 -4.47 1.61
CA GLY A 68 4.31 -3.51 2.21
C GLY A 68 4.09 -3.74 3.69
N PHE A 69 3.06 -3.09 4.22
CA PHE A 69 2.77 -3.09 5.65
C PHE A 69 1.30 -3.36 5.93
N ARG A 70 1.02 -3.92 7.11
CA ARG A 70 -0.28 -3.79 7.77
C ARG A 70 -0.14 -2.76 8.87
N CYS A 71 -0.83 -1.64 8.74
CA CYS A 71 -0.80 -0.58 9.74
C CYS A 71 -2.00 -0.70 10.71
N PRO A 72 -1.80 -0.41 12.02
CA PRO A 72 -2.88 -0.40 12.99
C PRO A 72 -3.99 0.61 12.67
N PRO A 73 -5.25 0.37 13.10
CA PRO A 73 -6.35 1.30 12.87
C PRO A 73 -6.12 2.71 13.46
N TYR A 74 -5.37 2.81 14.56
CA TYR A 74 -5.15 4.08 15.28
C TYR A 74 -4.19 5.04 14.57
N VAL A 75 -3.49 4.63 13.51
CA VAL A 75 -2.55 5.51 12.77
C VAL A 75 -3.20 6.26 11.61
N LYS A 76 -4.53 6.32 11.57
CA LYS A 76 -5.29 7.18 10.67
C LYS A 76 -4.77 8.62 10.72
N GLY A 77 -4.55 9.21 9.54
CA GLY A 77 -3.97 10.56 9.39
C GLY A 77 -2.44 10.61 9.47
N ILE A 78 -1.79 9.52 9.89
CA ILE A 78 -0.32 9.36 9.91
C ILE A 78 0.11 8.37 8.80
N ASN A 79 -0.64 7.30 8.59
CA ASN A 79 -0.39 6.27 7.57
C ASN A 79 -1.72 5.66 7.06
N VAL A 80 -1.65 4.68 6.16
CA VAL A 80 -2.81 3.96 5.59
C VAL A 80 -3.17 2.75 6.48
N PRO A 81 -4.31 2.75 7.19
CA PRO A 81 -4.72 1.62 8.01
C PRO A 81 -4.98 0.36 7.18
N GLY A 82 -4.67 -0.81 7.74
CA GLY A 82 -4.81 -2.09 7.05
C GLY A 82 -3.63 -2.38 6.11
N TYR A 83 -3.85 -3.26 5.13
CA TYR A 83 -2.81 -3.71 4.20
C TYR A 83 -2.58 -2.67 3.10
N HIS A 84 -1.34 -2.17 3.01
CA HIS A 84 -0.87 -1.33 1.92
C HIS A 84 0.33 -2.02 1.27
N LEU A 85 0.12 -2.56 0.07
CA LEU A 85 1.06 -3.44 -0.61
C LEU A 85 1.43 -2.91 -2.01
N HIS A 86 2.70 -3.04 -2.36
CA HIS A 86 3.25 -2.69 -3.68
C HIS A 86 3.91 -3.93 -4.29
N PHE A 87 3.95 -3.98 -5.62
CA PHE A 87 4.49 -5.10 -6.39
C PHE A 87 5.64 -4.65 -7.28
N ILE A 88 6.62 -5.53 -7.47
CA ILE A 88 7.64 -5.43 -8.51
C ILE A 88 7.90 -6.81 -9.15
N SER A 89 7.93 -6.88 -10.48
CA SER A 89 8.24 -8.11 -11.21
C SER A 89 9.72 -8.47 -11.13
N ASP A 90 10.04 -9.75 -11.35
CA ASP A 90 11.41 -10.28 -11.29
C ASP A 90 12.36 -9.68 -12.33
N ASP A 91 11.80 -9.27 -13.48
CA ASP A 91 12.53 -8.55 -14.52
C ASP A 91 12.67 -7.04 -14.24
N PHE A 92 12.09 -6.56 -13.13
CA PHE A 92 12.04 -5.15 -12.72
C PHE A 92 11.38 -4.19 -13.72
N THR A 93 10.59 -4.71 -14.65
CA THR A 93 9.94 -3.89 -15.70
C THR A 93 8.49 -3.52 -15.39
N LYS A 94 7.87 -4.20 -14.41
CA LYS A 94 6.45 -4.04 -14.04
C LYS A 94 6.34 -3.85 -12.54
N GLY A 95 5.40 -3.04 -12.11
CA GLY A 95 5.18 -2.79 -10.69
C GLY A 95 4.11 -1.74 -10.45
N GLY A 96 3.89 -1.44 -9.18
CA GLY A 96 2.96 -0.41 -8.76
C GLY A 96 2.28 -0.74 -7.44
N HIS A 97 1.39 0.15 -7.02
CA HIS A 97 0.52 -0.07 -5.87
C HIS A 97 -0.52 -1.15 -6.24
N ILE A 98 -0.71 -2.14 -5.39
CA ILE A 98 -1.54 -3.32 -5.67
C ILE A 98 -3.01 -2.99 -5.45
N LEU A 99 -3.85 -3.34 -6.42
CA LEU A 99 -5.31 -3.29 -6.30
C LEU A 99 -5.91 -4.68 -6.10
N ASP A 100 -5.35 -5.70 -6.77
CA ASP A 100 -5.80 -7.09 -6.65
C ASP A 100 -4.72 -8.05 -7.16
N PHE A 101 -4.75 -9.32 -6.73
CA PHE A 101 -3.89 -10.37 -7.25
C PHE A 101 -4.43 -11.77 -6.97
N LYS A 102 -3.87 -12.76 -7.67
CA LYS A 102 -4.07 -14.17 -7.35
C LYS A 102 -2.73 -14.90 -7.32
N ILE A 103 -2.29 -15.27 -6.13
CA ILE A 103 -1.07 -16.07 -5.89
C ILE A 103 -1.33 -17.52 -6.28
N LYS A 104 -0.41 -18.08 -7.06
CA LYS A 104 -0.32 -19.51 -7.38
C LYS A 104 0.49 -20.26 -6.32
N SER A 105 1.70 -19.79 -6.05
CA SER A 105 2.63 -20.35 -5.06
C SER A 105 3.64 -19.29 -4.65
N GLY A 106 4.12 -19.36 -3.41
CA GLY A 106 5.14 -18.43 -2.93
C GLY A 106 5.49 -18.59 -1.47
N LYS A 107 6.42 -17.75 -1.03
CA LYS A 107 6.87 -17.65 0.36
C LYS A 107 6.57 -16.25 0.88
N CYS A 108 5.95 -16.17 2.05
CA CYS A 108 5.75 -14.93 2.79
C CYS A 108 6.72 -14.88 3.98
N GLU A 109 7.39 -13.74 4.13
CA GLU A 109 8.21 -13.37 5.26
C GLU A 109 7.52 -12.20 5.97
N ILE A 110 7.42 -12.28 7.29
CA ILE A 110 6.68 -11.32 8.13
C ILE A 110 7.63 -10.82 9.21
N ASP A 111 7.61 -9.52 9.45
CA ASP A 111 8.26 -8.89 10.60
C ASP A 111 7.22 -8.15 11.45
N LEU A 112 7.27 -8.34 12.76
CA LEU A 112 6.39 -7.68 13.72
C LEU A 112 7.11 -6.46 14.28
N CYS A 113 6.68 -5.28 13.86
CA CYS A 113 7.40 -4.05 14.17
C CYS A 113 6.86 -3.42 15.47
N ASP A 114 7.68 -3.40 16.51
CA ASP A 114 7.38 -2.83 17.83
C ASP A 114 7.75 -1.34 17.95
N LYS A 115 8.36 -0.76 16.92
CA LYS A 115 8.81 0.62 16.87
C LYS A 115 8.30 1.32 15.62
N PHE A 116 7.84 2.55 15.81
CA PHE A 116 7.41 3.46 14.76
C PHE A 116 8.13 4.80 14.94
N PHE A 117 8.85 5.23 13.91
CA PHE A 117 9.54 6.51 13.90
C PHE A 117 8.89 7.42 12.85
N LEU A 118 8.37 8.56 13.32
CA LEU A 118 7.80 9.59 12.45
C LEU A 118 8.80 10.73 12.31
N ILE A 119 9.28 10.96 11.08
CA ILE A 119 10.15 12.09 10.74
C ILE A 119 9.27 13.13 10.05
N LEU A 120 9.17 14.32 10.65
CA LEU A 120 8.38 15.41 10.10
C LEU A 120 9.18 16.18 9.05
N PRO A 121 8.52 16.66 7.96
CA PRO A 121 9.15 17.59 7.03
C PRO A 121 9.65 18.83 7.79
N LYS A 122 10.89 19.23 7.52
CA LYS A 122 11.53 20.39 8.13
C LYS A 122 11.70 21.49 7.08
N ASP A 123 11.39 22.74 7.44
CA ASP A 123 11.58 23.92 6.61
C ASP A 123 10.78 23.85 5.27
N VAL A 124 9.58 23.25 5.29
CA VAL A 124 8.68 23.13 4.14
C VAL A 124 7.41 23.94 4.39
N THR A 125 7.31 25.09 3.73
CA THR A 125 6.16 26.01 3.86
C THR A 125 4.81 25.36 3.53
N ASP A 126 4.77 24.41 2.59
CA ASP A 126 3.54 23.68 2.25
C ASP A 126 3.05 22.81 3.45
N PHE A 127 3.96 22.28 4.28
CA PHE A 127 3.62 21.50 5.48
C PHE A 127 3.26 22.39 6.68
N GLU A 128 3.86 23.58 6.80
CA GLU A 128 3.54 24.55 7.85
C GLU A 128 2.11 25.10 7.75
N ASN A 129 1.63 25.27 6.52
CA ASN A 129 0.35 25.93 6.26
C ASN A 129 -0.82 24.96 6.03
N VAL A 130 -0.58 23.65 6.01
CA VAL A 130 -1.66 22.67 5.80
C VAL A 130 -2.39 22.36 7.12
N ASP A 131 -3.72 22.45 7.07
CA ASP A 131 -4.58 21.98 8.16
C ASP A 131 -4.80 20.45 8.06
N LEU A 132 -4.06 19.71 8.89
CA LEU A 132 -4.14 18.26 9.01
C LEU A 132 -5.18 17.77 10.04
N SER A 133 -5.95 18.67 10.67
CA SER A 133 -7.01 18.28 11.61
C SER A 133 -8.27 17.74 10.93
N LYS A 134 -8.39 17.96 9.61
CA LYS A 134 -9.54 17.52 8.82
C LYS A 134 -9.55 16.01 8.66
N ASP A 135 -10.69 15.39 8.91
CA ASP A 135 -10.89 13.97 8.59
C ASP A 135 -10.99 13.77 7.08
N ARG A 136 -10.05 13.02 6.52
CA ARG A 136 -9.96 12.66 5.10
C ARG A 136 -10.00 11.15 4.89
N SER A 137 -10.63 10.41 5.81
CA SER A 137 -10.64 8.94 5.76
C SER A 137 -11.33 8.37 4.52
N GLU A 138 -12.45 9.00 4.13
CA GLU A 138 -13.15 8.60 2.91
C GLU A 138 -12.26 8.84 1.68
N GLU A 139 -11.63 10.01 1.58
CA GLU A 139 -10.67 10.32 0.52
C GLU A 139 -9.50 9.32 0.51
N LEU A 140 -9.01 8.90 1.67
CA LEU A 140 -7.93 7.93 1.78
C LEU A 140 -8.35 6.53 1.30
N MET A 141 -9.54 6.07 1.68
CA MET A 141 -10.06 4.78 1.23
C MET A 141 -10.28 4.76 -0.28
N ASP A 142 -10.83 5.83 -0.84
CA ASP A 142 -11.02 5.99 -2.29
C ASP A 142 -9.71 6.05 -3.07
N VAL A 143 -8.64 6.49 -2.41
CA VAL A 143 -7.31 6.65 -3.00
C VAL A 143 -6.46 5.40 -2.89
N GLU A 144 -6.63 4.59 -1.85
CA GLU A 144 -5.73 3.47 -1.51
C GLU A 144 -6.35 2.09 -1.78
N ARG A 145 -7.64 2.01 -2.14
CA ARG A 145 -8.32 0.76 -2.53
C ARG A 145 -8.88 0.82 -3.95
#